data_AF-A0A5E4I279-F1
#
_entry.id   AF-A0A5E4I279-F1
#
_cell.length_a   1.000
_cell.length_b   1.000
_cell.length_c   1.000
_cell.angle_alpha   90.00
_cell.angle_beta   90.00
_cell.angle_gamma   90.00
#
_symmetry.space_group_name_H-M   'P 1'
#
loop_
_entity.id
_entity.type
_entity.pdbx_description
1 polymer ?
#
loop_
_entity_poly.entity_id
_entity_poly.type
_entity_poly.pdbx_seq_one_letter_code
_entity_poly.pdbx_strand_id
1 'polypeptide(L)'
;MSACFFVLAFLFAAVFALTLQEFKASYFYANESVTFKALKAQGAYSLVLFNGSEVGIFDSENGSLVMDKAKIASILREDEYARADFEGTKTQASQFWSLYYMSKKGGEGTCNQYFGLDNYNCTDKVSCIRSCMSVPLCQPLVYVAGFVEGMQKWAKDRDSVDALVDEFNVGIVGAFSSAQGMQEKGEQLEGIIAQAAKVKNSGIFWDHTDAQCKSKTCFAFCPKPDYGEKEAEELAGKMLVVKSAIEGEGARVQRANEMQTKSEWLQERSKEVGKQQPQPQEGKSAGCIPMLAISGLAATVFILYQRKQ
;
A
#
# COMPACT_ATOMS: atom_id res chain seq x y z
N MET A 1 -32.70 -8.08 -9.01
CA MET A 1 -32.36 -6.72 -8.53
C MET A 1 -30.91 -6.38 -8.88
N SER A 2 -30.59 -6.19 -10.17
CA SER A 2 -29.20 -5.95 -10.60
C SER A 2 -29.07 -4.94 -11.76
N ALA A 3 -30.19 -4.59 -12.42
CA ALA A 3 -30.20 -3.62 -13.51
C ALA A 3 -30.17 -2.13 -13.06
N CYS A 4 -30.62 -1.80 -11.83
CA CYS A 4 -30.60 -0.42 -11.34
C CYS A 4 -29.18 0.10 -10.99
N PHE A 5 -28.22 -0.78 -10.68
CA PHE A 5 -26.87 -0.34 -10.31
C PHE A 5 -26.02 0.07 -11.51
N PHE A 6 -26.24 -0.54 -12.69
CA PHE A 6 -25.50 -0.19 -13.91
C PHE A 6 -25.91 1.18 -14.48
N VAL A 7 -27.19 1.55 -14.39
CA VAL A 7 -27.68 2.86 -14.88
C VAL A 7 -27.14 4.01 -14.02
N LEU A 8 -26.99 3.79 -12.71
CA LEU A 8 -26.44 4.80 -11.79
C LEU A 8 -24.94 5.08 -12.07
N ALA A 9 -24.15 4.04 -12.32
CA ALA A 9 -22.73 4.19 -12.65
C ALA A 9 -22.49 4.92 -13.98
N PHE A 10 -23.33 4.68 -14.99
CA PHE A 10 -23.25 5.38 -16.28
C PHE A 10 -23.67 6.86 -16.20
N LEU A 11 -24.65 7.20 -15.35
CA LEU A 11 -25.07 8.59 -15.16
C LEU A 11 -23.99 9.43 -14.46
N PHE A 12 -23.26 8.87 -13.47
CA PHE A 12 -22.17 9.58 -12.80
C PHE A 12 -20.99 9.87 -13.74
N ALA A 13 -20.65 8.95 -14.65
CA ALA A 13 -19.58 9.16 -15.62
C ALA A 13 -19.92 10.26 -16.66
N ALA A 14 -21.18 10.34 -17.08
CA ALA A 14 -21.64 11.34 -18.05
C ALA A 14 -21.59 12.77 -17.49
N VAL A 15 -21.98 12.97 -16.22
CA VAL A 15 -21.93 14.29 -15.57
C VAL A 15 -20.48 14.78 -15.42
N PHE A 16 -19.55 13.89 -15.08
CA PHE A 16 -18.12 14.23 -14.97
C PHE A 16 -17.48 14.64 -16.30
N ALA A 17 -17.86 13.98 -17.40
CA ALA A 17 -17.34 14.31 -18.72
C ALA A 17 -17.83 15.69 -19.21
N LEU A 18 -19.09 16.04 -18.89
CA LEU A 18 -19.68 17.34 -19.22
C LEU A 18 -18.98 18.49 -18.47
N THR A 19 -18.78 18.36 -17.16
CA THR A 19 -18.13 19.42 -16.36
C THR A 19 -16.67 19.66 -16.78
N LEU A 20 -15.94 18.60 -17.12
CA LEU A 20 -14.58 18.71 -17.65
C LEU A 20 -14.53 19.37 -19.03
N GLN A 21 -15.50 19.09 -19.89
CA GLN A 21 -15.59 19.68 -21.23
C GLN A 21 -15.96 21.16 -21.16
N GLU A 22 -16.93 21.53 -20.32
CA GLU A 22 -17.31 22.91 -20.04
C GLU A 22 -16.12 23.70 -19.45
N PHE A 23 -15.41 23.09 -18.49
CA PHE A 23 -14.18 23.64 -17.97
C PHE A 23 -13.13 23.84 -19.08
N LYS A 24 -12.84 22.82 -19.89
CA LYS A 24 -11.87 22.96 -20.99
C LYS A 24 -12.23 24.10 -21.94
N ALA A 25 -13.50 24.19 -22.33
CA ALA A 25 -13.99 25.24 -23.24
C ALA A 25 -13.95 26.65 -22.63
N SER A 26 -14.00 26.76 -21.30
CA SER A 26 -13.99 28.05 -20.60
C SER A 26 -12.58 28.63 -20.43
N TYR A 27 -11.55 27.78 -20.38
CA TYR A 27 -10.17 28.18 -20.06
C TYR A 27 -9.18 28.01 -21.22
N PHE A 28 -9.51 27.19 -22.22
CA PHE A 28 -8.59 26.82 -23.29
C PHE A 28 -9.25 26.87 -24.67
N TYR A 29 -8.45 27.14 -25.69
CA TYR A 29 -8.90 27.06 -27.09
C TYR A 29 -8.98 25.59 -27.55
N ALA A 30 -9.81 25.33 -28.55
CA ALA A 30 -10.10 23.97 -29.01
C ALA A 30 -8.86 23.20 -29.54
N ASN A 31 -7.85 23.92 -30.05
CA ASN A 31 -6.61 23.36 -30.58
C ASN A 31 -5.52 23.12 -29.52
N GLU A 32 -5.79 23.43 -28.25
CA GLU A 32 -4.80 23.31 -27.18
C GLU A 32 -4.76 21.93 -26.55
N SER A 33 -3.53 21.48 -26.25
CA SER A 33 -3.29 20.21 -25.59
C SER A 33 -3.47 20.34 -24.07
N VAL A 34 -4.66 19.95 -23.62
CA VAL A 34 -5.03 19.91 -22.20
C VAL A 34 -5.36 18.48 -21.81
N THR A 35 -4.73 17.98 -20.76
CA THR A 35 -5.02 16.66 -20.20
C THR A 35 -5.37 16.78 -18.72
N PHE A 36 -6.34 15.97 -18.29
CA PHE A 36 -6.78 15.88 -16.90
C PHE A 36 -6.33 14.56 -16.32
N LYS A 37 -5.62 14.59 -15.21
CA LYS A 37 -5.19 13.40 -14.47
C LYS A 37 -5.93 13.34 -13.15
N ALA A 38 -6.78 12.34 -12.97
CA ALA A 38 -7.49 12.13 -11.71
C ALA A 38 -6.51 11.97 -10.55
N LEU A 39 -6.81 12.67 -9.45
CA LEU A 39 -6.07 12.58 -8.19
C LEU A 39 -6.80 11.62 -7.24
N LYS A 40 -6.05 10.90 -6.41
CA LYS A 40 -6.58 9.97 -5.40
C LYS A 40 -6.93 10.64 -4.06
N ALA A 41 -7.02 11.97 -4.05
CA ALA A 41 -7.42 12.74 -2.87
C ALA A 41 -8.92 12.58 -2.57
N GLN A 42 -9.35 12.95 -1.37
CA GLN A 42 -10.76 12.84 -1.00
C GLN A 42 -11.60 13.88 -1.75
N GLY A 43 -12.36 13.43 -2.75
CA GLY A 43 -13.24 14.28 -3.56
C GLY A 43 -12.97 14.12 -5.06
N ALA A 44 -13.62 14.97 -5.85
CA ALA A 44 -13.61 14.92 -7.31
C ALA A 44 -12.49 15.76 -7.96
N TYR A 45 -11.22 15.55 -7.58
CA TYR A 45 -10.11 16.39 -8.04
C TYR A 45 -9.36 15.83 -9.25
N SER A 46 -9.00 16.72 -10.18
CA SER A 46 -8.15 16.40 -11.33
C SER A 46 -7.02 17.42 -11.48
N LEU A 47 -5.80 16.92 -11.67
CA LEU A 47 -4.66 17.73 -12.05
C LEU A 47 -4.79 18.16 -13.51
N VAL A 48 -4.68 19.46 -13.76
CA VAL A 48 -4.75 20.06 -15.09
C VAL A 48 -3.32 20.20 -15.64
N LEU A 49 -3.09 19.60 -16.80
CA LEU A 49 -1.84 19.67 -17.53
C LEU A 49 -2.07 20.41 -18.85
N PHE A 50 -1.34 21.51 -19.06
CA PHE A 50 -1.36 22.29 -20.29
C PHE A 50 0.01 22.18 -20.97
N ASN A 51 0.03 21.68 -22.21
CA ASN A 51 1.27 21.38 -22.95
C ASN A 51 2.28 20.56 -22.12
N GLY A 52 1.78 19.58 -21.36
CA GLY A 52 2.58 18.70 -20.51
C GLY A 52 3.01 19.30 -19.16
N SER A 53 2.72 20.58 -18.91
CA SER A 53 3.06 21.25 -17.65
C SER A 53 1.86 21.34 -16.71
N GLU A 54 2.08 21.12 -15.43
CA GLU A 54 1.05 21.29 -14.40
C GLU A 54 0.69 22.77 -14.26
N VAL A 55 -0.61 23.07 -14.37
CA VAL A 55 -1.13 24.44 -14.34
C VAL A 55 -2.19 24.69 -13.28
N GLY A 56 -2.75 23.65 -12.65
CA GLY A 56 -3.72 23.81 -11.56
C GLY A 56 -4.42 22.51 -11.20
N ILE A 57 -5.35 22.60 -10.24
CA ILE A 57 -6.24 21.51 -9.84
C ILE A 57 -7.68 21.92 -10.12
N PHE A 58 -8.41 21.10 -10.85
CA PHE A 58 -9.83 21.24 -11.10
C PHE A 58 -10.63 20.44 -10.07
N ASP A 59 -11.61 21.09 -9.45
CA ASP A 59 -12.60 20.51 -8.55
C ASP A 59 -13.88 20.26 -9.34
N SER A 60 -14.15 18.99 -9.67
CA SER A 60 -15.25 18.61 -10.55
C SER A 60 -16.61 18.68 -9.86
N GLU A 61 -16.66 18.70 -8.53
CA GLU A 61 -17.88 18.93 -7.75
C GLU A 61 -18.29 20.40 -7.80
N ASN A 62 -17.32 21.30 -7.67
CA ASN A 62 -17.54 22.74 -7.71
C ASN A 62 -17.43 23.36 -9.12
N GLY A 63 -17.07 22.55 -10.14
CA GLY A 63 -16.90 22.99 -11.53
C GLY A 63 -15.86 24.10 -11.71
N SER A 64 -14.85 24.20 -10.83
CA SER A 64 -13.94 25.34 -10.78
C SER A 64 -12.50 24.96 -10.41
N LEU A 65 -11.55 25.87 -10.66
CA LEU A 65 -10.17 25.72 -10.21
C LEU A 65 -10.07 25.89 -8.69
N VAL A 66 -9.27 25.05 -8.06
CA VAL A 66 -8.84 25.25 -6.68
C VAL A 66 -7.81 26.38 -6.67
N MET A 67 -8.15 27.47 -5.98
CA MET A 67 -7.29 28.67 -5.88
C MET A 67 -6.57 28.77 -4.54
N ASP A 68 -7.07 28.09 -3.51
CA ASP A 68 -6.47 28.16 -2.18
C ASP A 68 -5.21 27.30 -2.10
N LYS A 69 -4.07 27.93 -1.81
CA LYS A 69 -2.76 27.26 -1.74
C LYS A 69 -2.72 26.13 -0.71
N ALA A 70 -3.34 26.33 0.46
CA ALA A 70 -3.37 25.31 1.51
C ALA A 70 -4.21 24.10 1.09
N LYS A 71 -5.34 24.34 0.41
CA LYS A 71 -6.18 23.30 -0.19
C LYS A 71 -5.44 22.54 -1.29
N ILE A 72 -4.73 23.23 -2.19
CA ILE A 72 -3.88 22.58 -3.21
C ILE A 72 -2.85 21.68 -2.54
N ALA A 73 -2.10 22.20 -1.55
CA ALA A 73 -1.10 21.41 -0.83
C ALA A 73 -1.72 20.17 -0.14
N SER A 74 -2.89 20.33 0.50
CA SER A 74 -3.59 19.20 1.12
C SER A 74 -4.02 18.14 0.10
N ILE A 75 -4.58 18.55 -1.05
CA ILE A 75 -4.99 17.63 -2.12
C ILE A 75 -3.77 16.87 -2.66
N LEU A 76 -2.65 17.54 -2.90
CA LEU A 76 -1.42 16.90 -3.37
C LEU A 76 -0.87 15.90 -2.33
N ARG A 77 -0.91 16.26 -1.05
CA ARG A 77 -0.52 15.37 0.05
C ARG A 77 -1.41 14.13 0.11
N GLU A 78 -2.73 14.30 0.02
CA GLU A 78 -3.68 13.19 0.02
C GLU A 78 -3.49 12.27 -1.20
N ASP A 79 -3.27 12.81 -2.39
CA ASP A 79 -2.96 12.01 -3.59
C ASP A 79 -1.68 11.19 -3.41
N GLU A 80 -0.62 11.78 -2.87
CA GLU A 80 0.65 11.08 -2.62
C GLU A 80 0.50 10.00 -1.54
N TYR A 81 -0.19 10.30 -0.44
CA TYR A 81 -0.44 9.32 0.63
C TYR A 81 -1.30 8.15 0.13
N ALA A 82 -2.32 8.43 -0.70
CA ALA A 82 -3.13 7.40 -1.31
C ALA A 82 -2.37 6.57 -2.36
N ARG A 83 -1.42 7.17 -3.10
CA ARG A 83 -0.54 6.43 -4.02
C ARG A 83 0.47 5.56 -3.28
N ALA A 84 0.94 6.02 -2.12
CA ALA A 84 1.86 5.29 -1.26
C ALA A 84 1.19 4.21 -0.40
N ASP A 85 -0.14 4.04 -0.49
CA ASP A 85 -0.93 3.14 0.37
C ASP A 85 -0.68 3.40 1.85
N PHE A 86 -0.70 4.68 2.26
CA PHE A 86 -0.34 5.11 3.62
C PHE A 86 -1.19 4.42 4.70
N GLU A 87 -2.52 4.46 4.58
CA GLU A 87 -3.43 3.86 5.56
C GLU A 87 -3.39 2.31 5.52
N GLY A 88 -3.17 1.71 4.34
CA GLY A 88 -2.98 0.27 4.22
C GLY A 88 -1.70 -0.19 4.91
N THR A 89 -0.61 0.53 4.68
CA THR A 89 0.69 0.28 5.34
C THR A 89 0.61 0.48 6.85
N LYS A 90 -0.07 1.52 7.32
CA LYS A 90 -0.33 1.78 8.74
C LYS A 90 -1.12 0.66 9.41
N THR A 91 -2.15 0.18 8.72
CA THR A 91 -2.95 -0.97 9.18
C THR A 91 -2.09 -2.22 9.28
N GLN A 92 -1.31 -2.53 8.24
CA GLN A 92 -0.42 -3.70 8.21
C GLN A 92 0.65 -3.64 9.29
N ALA A 93 1.30 -2.48 9.47
CA ALA A 93 2.27 -2.26 10.53
C ALA A 93 1.68 -2.50 11.93
N SER A 94 0.44 -2.04 12.16
CA SER A 94 -0.26 -2.25 13.44
C SER A 94 -0.68 -3.70 13.67
N GLN A 95 -0.78 -4.51 12.61
CA GLN A 95 -1.16 -5.92 12.68
C GLN A 95 0.05 -6.87 12.66
N PHE A 96 1.24 -6.36 12.33
CA PHE A 96 2.44 -7.16 12.15
C PHE A 96 2.77 -8.03 13.36
N TRP A 97 2.65 -7.49 14.57
CA TRP A 97 2.82 -8.24 15.81
C TRP A 97 1.92 -9.49 15.86
N SER A 98 0.62 -9.34 15.60
CA SER A 98 -0.30 -10.50 15.60
C SER A 98 0.02 -11.51 14.51
N LEU A 99 0.37 -11.06 13.31
CA LEU A 99 0.78 -11.93 12.21
C LEU A 99 2.03 -12.74 12.57
N TYR A 100 3.03 -12.09 13.15
CA TYR A 100 4.26 -12.72 13.65
C TYR A 100 3.97 -13.86 14.63
N TYR A 101 3.18 -13.61 15.67
CA TYR A 101 2.85 -14.65 16.65
C TYR A 101 2.04 -15.79 16.04
N MET A 102 1.15 -15.50 15.10
CA MET A 102 0.39 -16.53 14.40
C MET A 102 1.28 -17.43 13.54
N SER A 103 2.21 -16.85 12.77
CA SER A 103 3.12 -17.57 11.88
C SER A 103 4.06 -18.51 12.65
N LYS A 104 4.63 -18.05 13.78
CA LYS A 104 5.61 -18.86 14.52
C LYS A 104 5.01 -19.95 15.40
N LYS A 105 3.75 -19.77 15.84
CA LYS A 105 3.12 -20.61 16.89
C LYS A 105 3.18 -22.10 16.61
N GLY A 106 2.91 -22.52 15.37
CA GLY A 106 2.91 -23.94 14.99
C GLY A 106 4.30 -24.56 15.11
N GLY A 107 5.28 -23.95 14.45
CA GLY A 107 6.67 -24.44 14.44
C GLY A 107 7.32 -24.39 15.81
N GLU A 108 7.23 -23.26 16.51
CA GLU A 108 7.79 -23.12 17.85
C GLU A 108 7.13 -24.04 18.87
N GLY A 109 5.81 -24.21 18.80
CA GLY A 109 5.08 -25.12 19.69
C GLY A 109 5.57 -26.57 19.55
N THR A 110 5.74 -27.06 18.32
CA THR A 110 6.29 -28.40 18.08
C THR A 110 7.74 -28.51 18.57
N CYS A 111 8.59 -27.52 18.28
CA CYS A 111 9.97 -27.53 18.76
C CYS A 111 10.04 -27.52 20.30
N ASN A 112 9.22 -26.70 20.98
CA ASN A 112 9.18 -26.65 22.44
C ASN A 112 8.83 -28.01 23.05
N GLN A 113 7.84 -28.71 22.50
CA GLN A 113 7.48 -30.06 22.92
C GLN A 113 8.63 -31.05 22.69
N TYR A 114 9.29 -30.98 21.53
CA TYR A 114 10.37 -31.89 21.17
C TYR A 114 11.60 -31.70 22.04
N PHE A 115 11.90 -30.46 22.45
CA PHE A 115 13.03 -30.15 23.33
C PHE A 115 12.69 -30.21 24.83
N GLY A 116 11.41 -30.33 25.20
CA GLY A 116 10.96 -30.30 26.59
C GLY A 116 10.95 -28.91 27.22
N LEU A 117 10.91 -27.86 26.39
CA LEU A 117 10.91 -26.46 26.84
C LEU A 117 9.60 -26.04 27.50
N ASP A 118 8.52 -26.79 27.25
CA ASP A 118 7.25 -26.62 27.97
C ASP A 118 7.34 -27.08 29.43
N ASN A 119 8.31 -27.94 29.77
CA ASN A 119 8.52 -28.46 31.12
C ASN A 119 9.56 -27.65 31.90
N TYR A 120 10.66 -27.27 31.23
CA TYR A 120 11.79 -26.57 31.83
C TYR A 120 12.44 -25.60 30.84
N ASN A 121 12.84 -24.43 31.33
CA ASN A 121 13.58 -23.45 30.54
C ASN A 121 14.96 -23.97 30.09
N CYS A 122 15.50 -23.37 29.03
CA CYS A 122 16.84 -23.63 28.50
C CYS A 122 17.59 -22.30 28.36
N THR A 123 18.26 -21.89 29.43
CA THR A 123 19.03 -20.64 29.50
C THR A 123 20.54 -20.89 29.48
N ASP A 124 20.94 -22.02 30.03
CA ASP A 124 22.32 -22.49 30.18
C ASP A 124 22.39 -23.98 29.85
N LYS A 125 23.60 -24.49 29.69
CA LYS A 125 23.81 -25.89 29.30
C LYS A 125 23.09 -26.89 30.23
N VAL A 126 23.07 -26.65 31.54
CA VAL A 126 22.48 -27.59 32.52
C VAL A 126 20.96 -27.56 32.44
N SER A 127 20.36 -26.38 32.35
CA SER A 127 18.91 -26.23 32.18
C SER A 127 18.42 -26.80 30.84
N CYS A 128 19.19 -26.62 29.76
CA CYS A 128 18.90 -27.23 28.46
C CYS A 128 18.99 -28.77 28.50
N ILE A 129 20.00 -29.34 29.18
CA ILE A 129 20.08 -30.80 29.40
C ILE A 129 18.86 -31.29 30.16
N ARG A 130 18.46 -30.61 31.24
CA ARG A 130 17.29 -30.97 32.04
C ARG A 130 16.00 -30.94 31.22
N SER A 131 15.83 -29.90 30.41
CA SER A 131 14.70 -29.74 29.51
C SER A 131 14.64 -30.89 28.50
N CYS A 132 15.75 -31.16 27.81
CA CYS A 132 15.86 -32.27 26.86
C CYS A 132 15.61 -33.65 27.52
N MET A 133 16.13 -33.86 28.72
CA MET A 133 15.92 -35.09 29.49
C MET A 133 14.48 -35.26 29.98
N SER A 134 13.65 -34.22 29.94
CA SER A 134 12.24 -34.32 30.33
C SER A 134 11.34 -34.97 29.27
N VAL A 135 11.84 -35.15 28.04
CA VAL A 135 11.07 -35.71 26.93
C VAL A 135 11.81 -36.86 26.24
N PRO A 136 11.16 -38.01 25.99
CA PRO A 136 11.81 -39.20 25.42
C PRO A 136 12.46 -38.97 24.05
N LEU A 137 11.94 -38.05 23.25
CA LEU A 137 12.44 -37.76 21.91
C LEU A 137 13.83 -37.11 21.93
N CYS A 138 14.09 -36.26 22.93
CA CYS A 138 15.33 -35.49 23.04
C CYS A 138 16.40 -36.22 23.85
N GLN A 139 16.00 -37.01 24.86
CA GLN A 139 16.89 -37.76 25.75
C GLN A 139 18.09 -38.44 25.05
N PRO A 140 17.94 -39.16 23.92
CA PRO A 140 19.06 -39.84 23.26
C PRO A 140 20.09 -38.88 22.65
N LEU A 141 19.69 -37.65 22.35
CA LEU A 141 20.51 -36.67 21.65
C LEU A 141 21.28 -35.73 22.58
N VAL A 142 20.97 -35.74 23.88
CA VAL A 142 21.55 -34.80 24.87
C VAL A 142 23.08 -34.85 24.97
N TYR A 143 23.68 -36.00 24.62
CA TYR A 143 25.14 -36.20 24.61
C TYR A 143 25.76 -36.11 23.21
N VAL A 144 24.95 -35.91 22.17
CA VAL A 144 25.45 -35.73 20.81
C VAL A 144 26.09 -34.36 20.70
N ALA A 145 27.32 -34.31 20.20
CA ALA A 145 28.12 -33.10 20.11
C ALA A 145 27.38 -31.99 19.35
N GLY A 146 27.25 -30.82 19.98
CA GLY A 146 26.63 -29.63 19.40
C GLY A 146 25.11 -29.58 19.50
N PHE A 147 24.44 -30.63 19.98
CA PHE A 147 22.97 -30.66 20.05
C PHE A 147 22.43 -29.71 21.11
N VAL A 148 22.93 -29.82 22.35
CA VAL A 148 22.51 -28.96 23.46
C VAL A 148 22.90 -27.50 23.21
N GLU A 149 24.07 -27.25 22.62
CA GLU A 149 24.49 -25.92 22.21
C GLU A 149 23.57 -25.34 21.11
N GLY A 150 23.12 -26.16 20.16
CA GLY A 150 22.15 -25.78 19.13
C GLY A 150 20.77 -25.44 19.71
N MET A 151 20.30 -26.23 20.68
CA MET A 151 19.07 -25.98 21.44
C MET A 151 19.15 -24.67 22.23
N GLN A 152 20.24 -24.45 22.96
CA GLN A 152 20.48 -23.19 23.70
C GLN A 152 20.54 -21.99 22.75
N LYS A 153 21.24 -22.12 21.62
CA LYS A 153 21.35 -21.07 20.62
C LYS A 153 19.98 -20.73 20.04
N TRP A 154 19.17 -21.72 19.69
CA TRP A 154 17.83 -21.49 19.19
C TRP A 154 16.94 -20.78 20.23
N ALA A 155 16.95 -21.25 21.48
CA ALA A 155 16.19 -20.62 22.55
C ALA A 155 16.58 -19.15 22.75
N LYS A 156 17.87 -18.82 22.70
CA LYS A 156 18.33 -17.43 22.76
C LYS A 156 17.93 -16.62 21.53
N ASP A 157 18.11 -17.17 20.34
CA ASP A 157 17.88 -16.45 19.10
C ASP A 157 16.39 -16.14 18.89
N ARG A 158 15.47 -17.08 19.22
CA ARG A 158 14.02 -16.85 19.13
C ARG A 158 13.57 -15.74 20.08
N ASP A 159 14.07 -15.72 21.31
CA ASP A 159 13.72 -14.72 22.32
C ASP A 159 14.22 -13.34 21.86
N SER A 160 15.32 -13.30 21.10
CA SER A 160 15.84 -12.08 20.47
C SER A 160 14.95 -11.60 19.32
N VAL A 161 14.33 -12.49 18.53
CA VAL A 161 13.34 -12.09 17.51
C VAL A 161 12.10 -11.51 18.19
N ASP A 162 11.58 -12.18 19.22
CA ASP A 162 10.42 -11.70 19.99
C ASP A 162 10.65 -10.28 20.54
N ALA A 163 11.82 -10.03 21.13
CA ALA A 163 12.17 -8.71 21.64
C ALA A 163 12.21 -7.63 20.55
N LEU A 164 12.74 -7.94 19.36
CA LEU A 164 12.78 -7.00 18.24
C LEU A 164 11.37 -6.70 17.69
N VAL A 165 10.48 -7.71 17.64
CA VAL A 165 9.09 -7.51 17.22
C VAL A 165 8.32 -6.66 18.23
N ASP A 166 8.54 -6.89 19.53
CA ASP A 166 7.96 -6.04 20.58
C ASP A 166 8.47 -4.60 20.46
N GLU A 167 9.77 -4.39 20.24
CA GLU A 167 10.35 -3.07 20.02
C GLU A 167 9.80 -2.38 18.76
N PHE A 168 9.63 -3.13 17.68
CA PHE A 168 8.97 -2.64 16.46
C PHE A 168 7.54 -2.17 16.75
N ASN A 169 6.77 -2.93 17.52
CA ASN A 169 5.39 -2.60 17.85
C ASN A 169 5.27 -1.36 18.75
N VAL A 170 6.25 -1.12 19.63
CA VAL A 170 6.28 0.08 20.48
C VAL A 170 6.36 1.35 19.63
N GLY A 171 5.33 2.19 19.73
CA GLY A 171 5.32 3.50 19.06
C GLY A 171 5.09 3.44 17.54
N ILE A 172 4.68 2.30 16.97
CA ILE A 172 4.49 2.15 15.52
C ILE A 172 3.50 3.18 14.94
N VAL A 173 2.42 3.50 15.66
CA VAL A 173 1.45 4.52 15.23
C VAL A 173 2.09 5.92 15.17
N GLY A 174 2.99 6.23 16.11
CA GLY A 174 3.70 7.51 16.15
C GLY A 174 4.68 7.67 15.00
N ALA A 175 5.29 6.57 14.54
CA ALA A 175 6.26 6.56 13.44
C ALA A 175 5.70 7.14 12.14
N PHE A 176 4.41 6.95 11.86
CA PHE A 176 3.73 7.51 10.67
C PHE A 176 3.62 9.04 10.67
N SER A 177 4.01 9.72 11.76
CA SER A 177 4.02 11.17 11.84
C SER A 177 5.29 11.80 11.26
N SER A 178 6.34 11.02 10.97
CA SER A 178 7.60 11.56 10.45
C SER A 178 8.36 10.56 9.58
N ALA A 179 9.14 11.08 8.64
CA ALA A 179 10.01 10.26 7.80
C ALA A 179 11.10 9.53 8.60
N GLN A 180 11.63 10.17 9.64
CA GLN A 180 12.61 9.56 10.53
C GLN A 180 12.01 8.39 11.30
N GLY A 181 10.80 8.53 11.85
CA GLY A 181 10.12 7.43 12.53
C GLY A 181 9.89 6.23 11.60
N MET A 182 9.50 6.48 10.35
CA MET A 182 9.38 5.41 9.34
C MET A 182 10.71 4.74 9.01
N GLN A 183 11.80 5.50 8.92
CA GLN A 183 13.14 4.96 8.69
C GLN A 183 13.57 4.04 9.86
N GLU A 184 13.45 4.51 11.10
CA GLU A 184 13.82 3.75 12.30
C GLU A 184 13.05 2.42 12.37
N LYS A 185 11.74 2.45 12.06
CA LYS A 185 10.92 1.22 12.01
C LYS A 185 11.27 0.30 10.84
N GLY A 186 11.66 0.84 9.70
CA GLY A 186 12.19 0.05 8.58
C GLY A 186 13.47 -0.70 8.96
N GLU A 187 14.40 -0.03 9.63
CA GLU A 187 15.65 -0.65 10.13
C GLU A 187 15.38 -1.73 11.18
N GLN A 188 14.37 -1.54 12.04
CA GLN A 188 13.93 -2.58 12.98
C GLN A 188 13.40 -3.83 12.26
N LEU A 189 12.65 -3.68 11.15
CA LEU A 189 12.20 -4.82 10.34
C LEU A 189 13.38 -5.57 9.71
N GLU A 190 14.38 -4.86 9.20
CA GLU A 190 15.62 -5.49 8.71
C GLU A 190 16.34 -6.28 9.82
N GLY A 191 16.36 -5.75 11.04
CA GLY A 191 16.86 -6.44 12.23
C GLY A 191 16.10 -7.74 12.53
N ILE A 192 14.77 -7.71 12.46
CA ILE A 192 13.91 -8.88 12.63
C ILE A 192 14.22 -9.95 11.58
N ILE A 193 14.29 -9.57 10.30
CA ILE A 193 14.62 -10.47 9.18
C ILE A 193 15.99 -11.12 9.40
N ALA A 194 17.01 -10.33 9.73
CA ALA A 194 18.36 -10.84 9.95
C ALA A 194 18.43 -11.79 11.16
N GLN A 195 17.70 -11.50 12.23
CA GLN A 195 17.67 -12.34 13.43
C GLN A 195 16.87 -13.63 13.21
N ALA A 196 15.73 -13.56 12.51
CA ALA A 196 14.95 -14.72 12.09
C ALA A 196 15.75 -15.66 11.17
N ALA A 197 16.54 -15.10 10.24
CA ALA A 197 17.45 -15.87 9.42
C ALA A 197 18.51 -16.62 10.25
N LYS A 198 19.00 -16.04 11.36
CA LYS A 198 19.90 -16.77 12.28
C LYS A 198 19.19 -17.94 12.96
N VAL A 199 17.93 -17.76 13.34
CA VAL A 199 17.12 -18.85 13.90
C VAL A 199 16.99 -20.00 12.88
N LYS A 200 16.53 -19.71 11.66
CA LYS A 200 16.35 -20.72 10.60
C LYS A 200 17.65 -21.43 10.22
N ASN A 201 18.80 -20.78 10.43
CA ASN A 201 20.13 -21.33 10.23
C ASN A 201 20.73 -22.00 11.48
N SER A 202 19.92 -22.38 12.47
CA SER A 202 20.40 -23.23 13.57
C SER A 202 20.53 -24.69 13.13
N GLY A 203 21.59 -25.37 13.60
CA GLY A 203 21.88 -26.77 13.24
C GLY A 203 20.80 -27.76 13.68
N ILE A 204 19.93 -27.36 14.60
CA ILE A 204 18.78 -28.16 15.03
C ILE A 204 17.74 -28.34 13.91
N PHE A 205 17.70 -27.43 12.94
CA PHE A 205 16.72 -27.43 11.86
C PHE A 205 17.25 -28.01 10.55
N TRP A 206 18.58 -28.10 10.43
CA TRP A 206 19.18 -28.54 9.19
C TRP A 206 18.91 -30.01 8.93
N ASP A 207 18.50 -30.33 7.71
CA ASP A 207 18.36 -31.69 7.23
C ASP A 207 19.58 -32.15 6.42
N HIS A 208 19.69 -33.45 6.15
CA HIS A 208 20.83 -34.02 5.43
C HIS A 208 20.99 -33.48 3.98
N THR A 209 19.99 -32.79 3.44
CA THR A 209 20.00 -32.17 2.11
C THR A 209 20.48 -30.71 2.15
N ASP A 210 20.45 -30.07 3.31
CA ASP A 210 20.98 -28.72 3.52
C ASP A 210 22.51 -28.69 3.30
N ALA A 211 22.99 -27.73 2.51
CA ALA A 211 24.40 -27.64 2.11
C ALA A 211 25.38 -27.50 3.30
N GLN A 212 24.89 -26.90 4.39
CA GLN A 212 25.61 -26.67 5.65
C GLN A 212 25.98 -27.99 6.36
N CYS A 213 25.26 -29.08 6.08
CA CYS A 213 25.47 -30.40 6.71
C CYS A 213 26.68 -31.16 6.19
N LYS A 214 27.33 -30.67 5.13
CA LYS A 214 28.58 -31.24 4.63
C LYS A 214 29.77 -31.00 5.56
N SER A 215 29.65 -30.03 6.49
CA SER A 215 30.75 -29.58 7.36
C SER A 215 30.36 -29.44 8.83
N LYS A 216 29.07 -29.63 9.16
CA LYS A 216 28.51 -29.45 10.51
C LYS A 216 27.50 -30.55 10.82
N THR A 217 27.31 -30.83 12.11
CA THR A 217 26.27 -31.77 12.58
C THR A 217 24.88 -31.17 12.35
N CYS A 218 24.00 -31.96 11.75
CA CYS A 218 22.62 -31.60 11.43
C CYS A 218 21.68 -32.58 12.08
N PHE A 219 20.61 -32.07 12.68
CA PHE A 219 19.72 -32.88 13.50
C PHE A 219 18.34 -33.10 12.89
N ALA A 220 17.88 -32.19 12.02
CA ALA A 220 16.51 -32.17 11.49
C ALA A 220 15.45 -32.41 12.58
N PHE A 221 15.69 -31.88 13.78
CA PHE A 221 15.02 -32.38 14.98
C PHE A 221 13.60 -31.86 15.10
N CYS A 222 13.35 -30.63 14.63
CA CYS A 222 12.03 -30.02 14.66
C CYS A 222 11.80 -29.14 13.41
N PRO A 223 10.54 -28.80 13.08
CA PRO A 223 10.24 -28.01 11.89
C PRO A 223 10.80 -26.60 12.01
N LYS A 224 11.25 -26.01 10.89
CA LYS A 224 11.70 -24.61 10.80
C LYS A 224 10.51 -23.69 11.10
N PRO A 225 10.48 -22.93 12.22
CA PRO A 225 9.39 -22.00 12.48
C PRO A 225 9.45 -20.83 11.49
N ASP A 226 8.29 -20.29 11.17
CA ASP A 226 8.18 -19.11 10.34
C ASP A 226 8.08 -17.86 11.21
N TYR A 227 9.06 -16.96 11.09
CA TYR A 227 9.15 -15.74 11.90
C TYR A 227 8.64 -14.52 11.12
N GLY A 228 7.87 -14.75 10.05
CA GLY A 228 7.22 -13.69 9.28
C GLY A 228 8.19 -12.83 8.48
N GLU A 229 9.32 -13.40 8.03
CA GLU A 229 10.35 -12.62 7.33
C GLU A 229 9.82 -12.04 6.02
N LYS A 230 8.98 -12.78 5.31
CA LYS A 230 8.36 -12.30 4.08
C LYS A 230 7.43 -11.10 4.35
N GLU A 231 6.62 -11.19 5.39
CA GLU A 231 5.73 -10.12 5.84
C GLU A 231 6.55 -8.90 6.29
N ALA A 232 7.67 -9.12 6.97
CA ALA A 232 8.58 -8.06 7.39
C ALA A 232 9.24 -7.37 6.19
N GLU A 233 9.72 -8.13 5.19
CA GLU A 233 10.30 -7.60 3.95
C GLU A 233 9.29 -6.78 3.15
N GLU A 234 8.08 -7.31 2.95
CA GLU A 234 7.00 -6.61 2.25
C GLU A 234 6.62 -5.32 2.99
N LEU A 235 6.51 -5.36 4.31
CA LEU A 235 6.19 -4.20 5.12
C LEU A 235 7.32 -3.16 5.08
N ALA A 236 8.59 -3.56 5.18
CA ALA A 236 9.73 -2.65 5.09
C ALA A 236 9.75 -1.90 3.74
N GLY A 237 9.49 -2.63 2.63
CA GLY A 237 9.36 -2.01 1.31
C GLY A 237 8.24 -0.96 1.23
N LYS A 238 7.07 -1.24 1.82
CA LYS A 238 5.96 -0.28 1.89
C LYS A 238 6.27 0.92 2.77
N MET A 239 6.94 0.69 3.91
CA MET A 239 7.36 1.76 4.82
C MET A 239 8.33 2.73 4.14
N LEU A 240 9.21 2.24 3.26
CA LEU A 240 10.08 3.09 2.46
C LEU A 240 9.30 3.99 1.49
N VAL A 241 8.27 3.45 0.83
CA VAL A 241 7.40 4.24 -0.06
C VAL A 241 6.64 5.31 0.72
N VAL A 242 6.10 4.96 1.89
CA VAL A 242 5.42 5.92 2.78
C VAL A 242 6.40 6.98 3.31
N LYS A 243 7.62 6.59 3.68
CA LYS A 243 8.66 7.54 4.10
C LYS A 243 8.89 8.61 3.03
N SER A 244 9.11 8.21 1.78
CA SER A 244 9.30 9.16 0.67
C SER A 244 8.08 10.07 0.48
N ALA A 245 6.86 9.55 0.67
CA ALA A 245 5.66 10.37 0.65
C ALA A 245 5.63 11.39 1.81
N ILE A 246 6.10 11.06 3.01
CA ILE A 246 6.17 12.01 4.12
C ILE A 246 7.23 13.10 3.84
N GLU A 247 8.42 12.72 3.37
CA GLU A 247 9.55 13.65 3.11
C GLU A 247 9.21 14.74 2.07
N GLY A 248 8.31 14.45 1.12
CA GLY A 248 7.95 15.36 0.04
C GLY A 248 7.21 16.65 0.44
N GLU A 249 6.96 16.91 1.72
CA GLU A 249 6.10 18.03 2.16
C GLU A 249 6.58 19.40 1.68
N GLY A 250 7.88 19.68 1.79
CA GLY A 250 8.45 20.94 1.29
C GLY A 250 8.26 21.11 -0.22
N ALA A 251 8.47 20.03 -0.99
CA ALA A 251 8.26 20.03 -2.43
C ALA A 251 6.78 20.22 -2.80
N ARG A 252 5.85 19.65 -2.03
CA ARG A 252 4.40 19.85 -2.20
C ARG A 252 3.99 21.29 -1.96
N VAL A 253 4.51 21.94 -0.92
CA VAL A 253 4.21 23.35 -0.63
C VAL A 253 4.72 24.26 -1.75
N GLN A 254 5.91 23.99 -2.29
CA GLN A 254 6.44 24.72 -3.44
C GLN A 254 5.59 24.49 -4.69
N ARG A 255 5.29 23.23 -5.01
CA ARG A 255 4.42 22.84 -6.13
C ARG A 255 3.04 23.47 -6.04
N ALA A 256 2.45 23.55 -4.85
CA ALA A 256 1.18 24.22 -4.61
C ALA A 256 1.25 25.74 -4.87
N ASN A 257 2.37 26.38 -4.50
CA ASN A 257 2.60 27.79 -4.79
C ASN A 257 2.66 28.05 -6.30
N GLU A 258 3.42 27.24 -7.03
CA GLU A 258 3.53 27.35 -8.49
C GLU A 258 2.19 27.09 -9.20
N MET A 259 1.41 26.11 -8.73
CA MET A 259 0.07 25.85 -9.26
C MET A 259 -0.90 26.99 -8.98
N GLN A 260 -0.85 27.62 -7.80
CA GLN A 260 -1.71 28.78 -7.50
C GLN A 260 -1.48 29.90 -8.52
N THR A 261 -0.22 30.30 -8.74
CA THR A 261 0.11 31.37 -9.69
C THR A 261 -0.33 31.02 -11.11
N LYS A 262 -0.19 29.75 -11.52
CA LYS A 262 -0.66 29.31 -12.84
C LYS A 262 -2.18 29.24 -12.94
N SER A 263 -2.87 28.89 -11.86
CA SER A 263 -4.34 28.93 -11.78
C SER A 263 -4.88 30.37 -11.87
N GLU A 264 -4.19 31.35 -11.28
CA GLU A 264 -4.53 32.77 -11.41
C GLU A 264 -4.40 33.23 -12.88
N TRP A 265 -3.31 32.86 -13.54
CA TRP A 265 -3.14 33.09 -14.97
C TRP A 265 -4.26 32.44 -15.80
N LEU A 266 -4.68 31.21 -15.47
CA LEU A 266 -5.80 30.55 -16.14
C LEU A 266 -7.13 31.32 -15.95
N GLN A 267 -7.38 31.88 -14.76
CA GLN A 267 -8.57 32.70 -14.52
C GLN A 267 -8.57 34.01 -15.30
N GLU A 268 -7.41 34.62 -15.53
CA GLU A 268 -7.32 35.80 -16.38
C GLU A 268 -7.56 35.43 -17.84
N ARG A 269 -6.95 34.33 -18.28
CA ARG A 269 -7.10 33.79 -19.63
C ARG A 269 -8.54 33.41 -19.97
N SER A 270 -9.32 32.84 -19.04
CA SER A 270 -10.72 32.49 -19.30
C SER A 270 -11.58 33.70 -19.68
N LYS A 271 -11.25 34.90 -19.17
CA LYS A 271 -11.90 36.15 -19.56
C LYS A 271 -11.59 36.56 -21.00
N GLU A 272 -10.46 36.12 -21.56
CA GLU A 272 -10.10 36.35 -22.96
C GLU A 272 -10.79 35.33 -23.87
N VAL A 273 -10.75 34.05 -23.50
CA VAL A 273 -11.40 32.96 -24.24
C VAL A 273 -12.91 33.21 -24.35
N GLY A 274 -13.56 33.62 -23.25
CA GLY A 274 -15.00 33.92 -23.23
C GLY A 274 -15.41 35.10 -24.12
N LYS A 275 -14.50 36.02 -24.47
CA LYS A 275 -14.77 37.13 -25.41
C LYS A 275 -14.74 36.68 -26.88
N GLN A 276 -14.05 35.58 -27.19
CA GLN A 276 -13.87 35.07 -28.55
C GLN A 276 -14.87 33.97 -28.92
N GLN A 277 -15.60 33.41 -27.96
CA GLN A 277 -16.70 32.51 -28.28
C GLN A 277 -17.83 33.32 -28.94
N PRO A 278 -18.27 32.96 -30.17
CA PRO A 278 -19.38 33.64 -30.81
C PRO A 278 -20.57 33.52 -29.87
N GLN A 279 -21.13 34.66 -29.46
CA GLN A 279 -22.37 34.68 -28.69
C GLN A 279 -23.37 33.80 -29.44
N PRO A 280 -24.05 32.85 -28.76
CA PRO A 280 -25.11 32.10 -29.39
C PRO A 280 -26.05 33.16 -29.96
N GLN A 281 -26.14 33.20 -31.30
CA GLN A 281 -27.05 34.11 -31.97
C GLN A 281 -28.41 33.83 -31.34
N GLU A 282 -28.95 34.82 -30.62
CA GLU A 282 -30.33 34.81 -30.18
C GLU A 282 -31.15 34.49 -31.43
N GLY A 283 -31.55 33.23 -31.54
CA GLY A 283 -32.37 32.76 -32.61
C GLY A 283 -33.66 33.54 -32.50
N LYS A 284 -33.80 34.55 -33.36
CA LYS A 284 -35.11 35.12 -33.67
C LYS A 284 -36.05 33.94 -33.85
N SER A 285 -37.11 33.93 -33.05
CA SER A 285 -38.19 32.97 -33.05
C SER A 285 -38.66 32.67 -34.48
N ALA A 286 -38.07 31.62 -35.07
CA ALA A 286 -38.67 30.96 -36.23
C ALA A 286 -39.77 30.08 -35.67
N GLY A 287 -40.98 30.32 -36.18
CA GLY A 287 -42.22 29.86 -35.59
C GLY A 287 -42.33 28.36 -35.38
N CYS A 288 -43.21 28.03 -34.44
CA CYS A 288 -43.80 26.71 -34.23
C CYS A 288 -44.00 25.94 -35.55
N ILE A 289 -43.34 24.79 -35.68
CA ILE A 289 -43.78 23.71 -36.57
C ILE A 289 -44.22 22.57 -35.64
N PRO A 290 -45.46 22.08 -35.76
CA PRO A 290 -45.98 21.03 -34.89
C PRO A 290 -45.44 19.65 -35.30
N MET A 291 -45.34 18.79 -34.28
CA MET A 291 -45.39 17.31 -34.30
C MET A 291 -45.20 16.56 -35.62
N LEU A 292 -44.31 15.57 -35.59
CA LEU A 292 -44.69 14.21 -35.97
C LEU A 292 -43.93 13.19 -35.13
N ALA A 293 -44.69 12.49 -34.30
CA ALA A 293 -44.27 11.29 -33.60
C ALA A 293 -44.04 10.17 -34.63
N ILE A 294 -42.87 9.53 -34.55
CA ILE A 294 -42.65 8.20 -35.13
C ILE A 294 -42.24 7.28 -33.98
N SER A 295 -43.27 6.67 -33.40
CA SER A 295 -43.18 5.42 -32.66
C SER A 295 -43.00 4.27 -33.65
N GLY A 296 -42.19 3.27 -33.27
CA GLY A 296 -42.41 1.90 -33.70
C GLY A 296 -41.23 1.19 -34.37
N LEU A 297 -40.76 0.17 -33.65
CA LEU A 297 -40.33 -1.15 -34.14
C LEU A 297 -39.04 -1.24 -34.97
N ALA A 298 -38.00 -1.82 -34.37
CA ALA A 298 -37.70 -3.24 -34.58
C ALA A 298 -36.56 -3.70 -33.66
N ALA A 299 -36.91 -4.53 -32.68
CA ALA A 299 -36.02 -5.60 -32.26
C ALA A 299 -35.75 -6.50 -33.49
N THR A 300 -34.55 -7.05 -33.64
CA THR A 300 -34.23 -8.49 -33.50
C THR A 300 -32.86 -8.79 -34.19
N VAL A 301 -32.04 -9.60 -33.51
CA VAL A 301 -30.97 -10.51 -34.02
C VAL A 301 -29.71 -9.89 -34.65
N PHE A 302 -28.55 -10.02 -33.98
CA PHE A 302 -27.55 -11.05 -34.31
C PHE A 302 -26.41 -11.11 -33.28
N ILE A 303 -26.50 -12.15 -32.45
CA ILE A 303 -25.37 -12.81 -31.79
C ILE A 303 -24.46 -13.35 -32.89
N LEU A 304 -23.17 -13.05 -32.86
CA LEU A 304 -22.07 -13.91 -33.34
C LEU A 304 -20.75 -13.15 -33.18
N TYR A 305 -20.00 -13.39 -32.09
CA TYR A 305 -18.54 -13.49 -32.16
C TYR A 305 -17.98 -14.15 -30.89
N GLN A 306 -17.98 -15.48 -30.91
CA GLN A 306 -17.18 -16.34 -30.05
C GLN A 306 -16.60 -17.43 -30.98
N ARG A 307 -15.32 -17.31 -31.35
CA ARG A 307 -14.36 -18.45 -31.40
C ARG A 307 -12.99 -18.09 -31.98
N LYS A 308 -11.99 -18.74 -31.34
CA LYS A 308 -10.55 -18.92 -31.66
C LYS A 308 -9.67 -17.82 -31.08
N GLN A 309 -8.76 -18.06 -30.13
CA GLN A 309 -8.09 -19.29 -29.64
C GLN A 309 -8.00 -19.26 -28.10
#